data_AF-A0A947BZL3-F1
#
_entry.id   AF-A0A947BZL3-F1
#
_cell.length_a   1.000
_cell.length_b   1.000
_cell.length_c   1.000
_cell.angle_alpha   90.00
_cell.angle_beta   90.00
_cell.angle_gamma   90.00
#
_symmetry.space_group_name_H-M   'P 1'
#
loop_
_entity.id
_entity.type
_entity.pdbx_description
1 polymer ?
#
loop_
_entity_poly.entity_id
_entity_poly.type
_entity_poly.pdbx_seq_one_letter_code
_entity_poly.pdbx_strand_id
1 'polypeptide(L)'
;MLLRRFMAHTKEQNWFAVGLDVIVVIVGIYLGMQVSDWNDSNNKVKTEIQYLTVLNQDLQRIDERLLDKLEFEIAQAKLANYVYELLSKDDFDSHKQLIAAGLNDLTIRRSAFFTSPVYIDLLSSGNLTIIRNEVLRNEVIAFFSELEFTALILEKNSKQFVDEGFVPLIRNNFSSLEDSSGLPDEYRSVVSKRFEGIVKDIVTTNISAQTDPTLALPIDNEIWPIIRRALSWRFSVSLGDKNSVESIRTRGHELSKKITAYLESLK
;
A
#
# COMPACT_ATOMS: atom_id res chain seq x y z
N MET A 1 -18.44 85.76 40.06
CA MET A 1 -16.99 85.50 39.86
C MET A 1 -16.54 84.06 40.20
N LEU A 2 -17.41 83.15 40.67
CA LEU A 2 -17.09 81.73 40.87
C LEU A 2 -17.20 80.86 39.60
N LEU A 3 -18.06 81.24 38.65
CA LEU A 3 -18.26 80.51 37.38
C LEU A 3 -17.06 80.58 36.43
N ARG A 4 -16.26 81.65 36.48
CA ARG A 4 -15.08 81.84 35.62
C ARG A 4 -13.85 81.07 36.11
N ARG A 5 -13.82 80.66 37.39
CA ARG A 5 -12.76 79.82 37.96
C ARG A 5 -13.04 78.32 37.74
N PHE A 6 -14.30 77.90 37.65
CA PHE A 6 -14.66 76.52 37.28
C PHE A 6 -14.32 76.19 35.82
N MET A 7 -14.49 77.16 34.91
CA MET A 7 -14.17 77.01 33.48
C MET A 7 -12.68 77.17 33.14
N ALA A 8 -11.86 77.60 34.12
CA ALA A 8 -10.41 77.72 33.95
C ALA A 8 -9.67 76.42 34.30
N HIS A 9 -10.30 75.48 35.01
CA HIS A 9 -9.75 74.15 35.32
C HIS A 9 -10.20 73.05 34.33
N THR A 10 -11.11 73.35 33.40
CA THR A 10 -11.49 72.46 32.30
C THR A 10 -10.78 72.80 30.98
N LYS A 11 -9.75 73.68 31.03
CA LYS A 11 -8.98 74.11 29.85
C LYS A 11 -7.53 73.60 29.82
N GLU A 12 -7.18 72.73 30.76
CA GLU A 12 -6.04 71.82 30.64
C GLU A 12 -6.57 70.40 30.45
N GLN A 13 -7.44 70.21 29.45
CA GLN A 13 -7.78 68.86 29.04
C GLN A 13 -6.54 68.28 28.38
N ASN A 14 -5.80 67.46 29.12
CA ASN A 14 -4.76 66.58 28.61
C ASN A 14 -5.37 65.49 27.69
N TRP A 15 -6.11 65.89 26.65
CA TRP A 15 -6.55 64.99 25.57
C TRP A 15 -5.38 64.26 24.95
N PHE A 16 -4.19 64.87 24.98
CA PHE A 16 -2.93 64.22 24.63
C PHE A 16 -2.61 63.03 25.55
N ALA A 17 -2.77 63.17 26.88
CA ALA A 17 -2.57 62.06 27.81
C ALA A 17 -3.63 60.97 27.63
N VAL A 18 -4.89 61.35 27.44
CA VAL A 18 -5.99 60.39 27.15
C VAL A 18 -5.72 59.65 25.83
N GLY A 19 -5.25 60.34 24.79
CA GLY A 19 -4.88 59.72 23.52
C GLY A 19 -3.67 58.80 23.66
N LEU A 20 -2.66 59.19 24.45
CA LEU A 20 -1.50 58.35 24.75
C LEU A 20 -1.93 57.07 25.50
N ASP A 21 -2.80 57.18 26.50
CA ASP A 21 -3.33 56.03 27.25
C ASP A 21 -4.08 55.06 26.34
N VAL A 22 -4.91 55.55 25.42
CA VAL A 22 -5.61 54.73 24.42
C VAL A 22 -4.62 54.03 23.48
N ILE A 23 -3.60 54.73 22.99
CA ILE A 23 -2.56 54.14 22.13
C ILE A 23 -1.82 53.03 22.87
N VAL A 24 -1.45 53.24 24.14
CA VAL A 24 -0.76 52.22 24.96
C VAL A 24 -1.63 50.96 25.12
N VAL A 25 -2.94 51.10 25.35
CA VAL A 25 -3.87 49.96 25.43
C VAL A 25 -3.98 49.22 24.09
N ILE A 26 -4.12 49.95 22.98
CA ILE A 26 -4.21 49.35 21.64
C ILE A 26 -2.92 48.59 21.30
N VAL A 27 -1.75 49.18 21.58
CA VAL A 27 -0.45 48.52 21.38
C VAL A 27 -0.31 47.30 22.28
N GLY A 28 -0.78 47.38 23.54
CA GLY A 28 -0.79 46.24 24.47
C GLY A 28 -1.62 45.07 23.94
N ILE A 29 -2.85 45.31 23.48
CA ILE A 29 -3.73 44.28 22.90
C ILE A 29 -3.10 43.72 21.61
N TYR A 30 -2.58 44.59 20.75
CA TYR A 30 -1.94 44.20 19.49
C TYR A 30 -0.72 43.30 19.74
N LEU A 31 0.16 43.66 20.66
CA LEU A 31 1.30 42.83 21.04
C LEU A 31 0.86 41.49 21.65
N GLY A 32 -0.19 41.50 22.48
CA GLY A 32 -0.77 40.27 23.03
C GLY A 32 -1.28 39.32 21.93
N MET A 33 -2.00 39.86 20.94
CA MET A 33 -2.47 39.08 19.78
C MET A 33 -1.30 38.54 18.95
N GLN A 34 -0.26 39.35 18.72
CA GLN A 34 0.92 38.93 17.97
C GLN A 34 1.69 37.79 18.66
N VAL A 35 1.79 37.81 19.98
CA VAL A 35 2.39 36.70 20.75
C VAL A 35 1.55 35.44 20.64
N SER A 36 0.21 35.56 20.69
CA SER A 36 -0.71 34.43 20.51
C SER A 36 -0.57 33.83 19.10
N ASP A 37 -0.59 34.65 18.06
CA ASP A 37 -0.46 34.21 16.66
C ASP A 37 0.88 33.51 16.40
N TRP A 38 1.96 34.01 17.01
CA TRP A 38 3.27 33.38 16.94
C TRP A 38 3.30 32.00 17.61
N ASN A 39 2.70 31.88 18.81
CA ASN A 39 2.58 30.60 19.51
C ASN A 39 1.76 29.58 18.71
N ASP A 40 0.64 30.01 18.13
CA ASP A 40 -0.22 29.16 17.30
C ASP A 40 0.48 28.72 16.01
N SER A 41 1.22 29.62 15.35
CA SER A 41 2.04 29.28 14.19
C SER A 41 3.09 28.21 14.52
N ASN A 42 3.82 28.38 15.63
CA ASN A 42 4.80 27.39 16.07
C ASN A 42 4.18 26.03 16.39
N ASN A 43 2.98 26.02 17.00
CA ASN A 43 2.27 24.78 17.27
C ASN A 43 1.86 24.09 15.96
N LYS A 44 1.36 24.83 14.96
CA LYS A 44 1.04 24.29 13.63
C LYS A 44 2.26 23.65 12.95
N VAL A 45 3.43 24.26 13.03
CA VAL A 45 4.68 23.68 12.48
C VAL A 45 5.04 22.37 13.18
N LYS A 46 4.98 22.34 14.52
CA LYS A 46 5.26 21.11 15.29
C LYS A 46 4.30 19.99 14.92
N THR A 47 3.01 20.30 14.80
CA THR A 47 2.00 19.31 14.42
C THR A 47 2.20 18.82 12.98
N GLU A 48 2.49 19.70 12.02
CA GLU A 48 2.84 19.31 10.65
C GLU A 48 4.04 18.34 10.61
N ILE A 49 5.12 18.67 11.32
CA ILE A 49 6.32 17.81 11.41
C ILE A 49 5.95 16.43 11.96
N GLN A 50 5.11 16.37 13.00
CA GLN A 50 4.65 15.12 13.59
C GLN A 50 3.87 14.29 12.57
N TYR A 51 2.89 14.86 11.88
CA TYR A 51 2.09 14.16 10.87
C TYR A 51 2.95 13.65 9.72
N LEU A 52 3.84 14.49 9.18
CA LEU A 52 4.72 14.11 8.07
C LEU A 52 5.75 13.04 8.47
N THR A 53 6.22 13.06 9.71
CA THR A 53 7.13 12.01 10.23
C THR A 53 6.42 10.66 10.29
N VAL A 54 5.20 10.63 10.86
CA VAL A 54 4.40 9.39 10.94
C VAL A 54 3.99 8.92 9.54
N LEU A 55 3.62 9.85 8.65
CA LEU A 55 3.28 9.54 7.26
C LEU A 55 4.44 8.88 6.53
N ASN A 56 5.66 9.37 6.75
CA ASN A 56 6.86 8.77 6.16
C ASN A 56 7.12 7.35 6.68
N GLN A 57 6.87 7.09 7.97
CA GLN A 57 6.96 5.74 8.54
C GLN A 57 5.90 4.81 7.95
N ASP A 58 4.68 5.29 7.73
CA ASP A 58 3.63 4.52 7.08
C ASP A 58 3.99 4.20 5.62
N LEU A 59 4.59 5.14 4.88
CA LEU A 59 5.09 4.87 3.53
C LEU A 59 6.15 3.75 3.52
N GLN A 60 7.04 3.70 4.51
CA GLN A 60 8.03 2.62 4.63
C GLN A 60 7.37 1.26 4.89
N ARG A 61 6.37 1.20 5.79
CA ARG A 61 5.60 -0.05 6.03
C ARG A 61 4.79 -0.49 4.81
N ILE A 62 4.23 0.47 4.07
CA ILE A 62 3.53 0.21 2.81
C ILE A 62 4.51 -0.34 1.78
N ASP A 63 5.71 0.24 1.68
CA ASP A 63 6.77 -0.24 0.80
C ASP A 63 7.17 -1.68 1.10
N GLU A 64 7.36 -2.06 2.36
CA GLU A 64 7.65 -3.45 2.75
C GLU A 64 6.56 -4.42 2.26
N ARG A 65 5.28 -4.06 2.43
CA ARG A 65 4.16 -4.88 1.94
C ARG A 65 4.08 -4.94 0.43
N LEU A 66 4.39 -3.83 -0.25
CA LEU A 66 4.49 -3.80 -1.71
C LEU A 66 5.65 -4.68 -2.20
N LEU A 67 6.76 -4.77 -1.46
CA LEU A 67 7.88 -5.67 -1.79
C LEU A 67 7.42 -7.13 -1.73
N ASP A 68 6.78 -7.51 -0.63
CA ASP A 68 6.26 -8.86 -0.43
C ASP A 68 5.30 -9.27 -1.57
N LYS A 69 4.42 -8.35 -1.98
CA LYS A 69 3.50 -8.57 -3.11
C LYS A 69 4.24 -8.64 -4.43
N LEU A 70 5.23 -7.78 -4.66
CA LEU A 70 6.04 -7.75 -5.88
C LEU A 70 6.78 -9.08 -6.09
N GLU A 71 7.48 -9.55 -5.06
CA GLU A 71 8.21 -10.81 -5.08
C GLU A 71 7.27 -12.00 -5.31
N PHE A 72 6.09 -11.97 -4.68
CA PHE A 72 5.07 -12.98 -4.88
C PHE A 72 4.59 -13.04 -6.34
N GLU A 73 4.27 -11.90 -6.95
CA GLU A 73 3.80 -11.87 -8.35
C GLU A 73 4.89 -12.28 -9.35
N ILE A 74 6.15 -11.92 -9.09
CA ILE A 74 7.28 -12.41 -9.89
C ILE A 74 7.37 -13.93 -9.83
N ALA A 75 7.29 -14.52 -8.63
CA ALA A 75 7.35 -15.97 -8.47
C ALA A 75 6.18 -16.68 -9.16
N GLN A 76 4.96 -16.14 -9.04
CA GLN A 76 3.77 -16.70 -9.69
C GLN A 76 3.84 -16.62 -11.22
N ALA A 77 4.34 -15.52 -11.78
CA ALA A 77 4.58 -15.42 -13.23
C ALA A 77 5.62 -16.46 -13.69
N LYS A 78 6.77 -16.56 -13.01
CA LYS A 78 7.80 -17.55 -13.33
C LYS A 78 7.25 -18.97 -13.27
N LEU A 79 6.52 -19.32 -12.21
CA LEU A 79 5.94 -20.63 -12.02
C LEU A 79 4.91 -20.96 -13.11
N ALA A 80 4.03 -20.02 -13.46
CA ALA A 80 3.04 -20.22 -14.52
C ALA A 80 3.71 -20.52 -15.87
N ASN A 81 4.78 -19.80 -16.20
CA ASN A 81 5.57 -20.08 -17.40
C ASN A 81 6.27 -21.44 -17.32
N TYR A 82 6.87 -21.78 -16.18
CA TYR A 82 7.55 -23.06 -15.98
C TYR A 82 6.60 -24.25 -16.14
N VAL A 83 5.42 -24.22 -15.51
CA VAL A 83 4.42 -25.30 -15.65
C VAL A 83 3.90 -25.38 -17.09
N TYR A 84 3.74 -24.25 -17.77
CA TYR A 84 3.36 -24.22 -19.18
C TYR A 84 4.40 -24.92 -20.05
N GLU A 85 5.69 -24.68 -19.82
CA GLU A 85 6.79 -25.34 -20.52
C GLU A 85 6.80 -26.84 -20.24
N LEU A 86 6.60 -27.28 -19.00
CA LEU A 86 6.52 -28.71 -18.65
C LEU A 86 5.38 -29.42 -19.39
N LEU A 87 4.23 -28.77 -19.55
CA LEU A 87 3.09 -29.29 -20.34
C LEU A 87 3.34 -29.30 -21.85
N SER A 88 4.41 -28.67 -22.32
CA SER A 88 4.73 -28.53 -23.74
C SER A 88 5.90 -29.43 -24.17
N LYS A 89 6.51 -30.17 -23.24
CA LYS A 89 7.60 -31.10 -23.52
C LYS A 89 7.09 -32.48 -23.93
N ASP A 90 7.89 -33.18 -24.72
CA ASP A 90 7.61 -34.55 -25.17
C ASP A 90 7.67 -35.59 -24.03
N ASP A 91 8.27 -35.24 -22.89
CA ASP A 91 8.43 -36.10 -21.70
C ASP A 91 7.51 -35.71 -20.54
N PHE A 92 6.27 -35.29 -20.86
CA PHE A 92 5.22 -34.93 -19.91
C PHE A 92 5.10 -35.91 -18.72
N ASP A 93 5.16 -37.21 -18.97
CA ASP A 93 5.00 -38.25 -17.94
C ASP A 93 6.04 -38.16 -16.82
N SER A 94 7.26 -37.71 -17.14
CA SER A 94 8.35 -37.54 -16.17
C SER A 94 8.14 -36.34 -15.24
N HIS A 95 7.20 -35.44 -15.57
CA HIS A 95 7.04 -34.15 -14.92
C HIS A 95 5.71 -33.99 -14.16
N LYS A 96 4.87 -35.04 -14.10
CA LYS A 96 3.52 -34.98 -13.53
C LYS A 96 3.45 -34.42 -12.10
N GLN A 97 4.36 -34.83 -11.22
CA GLN A 97 4.41 -34.33 -9.84
C GLN A 97 4.74 -32.84 -9.77
N LEU A 98 5.70 -32.37 -10.59
CA LEU A 98 6.08 -30.96 -10.66
C LEU A 98 4.95 -30.10 -11.26
N ILE A 99 4.26 -30.63 -12.26
CA ILE A 99 3.08 -29.99 -12.85
C ILE A 99 2.00 -29.82 -11.78
N ALA A 100 1.64 -30.89 -11.07
CA ALA A 100 0.63 -30.83 -10.02
C ALA A 100 1.01 -29.90 -8.87
N ALA A 101 2.26 -29.96 -8.39
CA ALA A 101 2.77 -29.04 -7.38
C ALA A 101 2.68 -27.59 -7.85
N GLY A 102 3.08 -27.31 -9.09
CA GLY A 102 3.00 -25.97 -9.66
C GLY A 102 1.56 -25.48 -9.86
N LEU A 103 0.65 -26.33 -10.34
CA LEU A 103 -0.77 -26.00 -10.48
C LEU A 103 -1.40 -25.68 -9.11
N ASN A 104 -1.04 -26.43 -8.06
CA ASN A 104 -1.49 -26.16 -6.69
C ASN A 104 -0.94 -24.82 -6.17
N ASP A 105 0.36 -24.56 -6.30
CA ASP A 105 0.99 -23.31 -5.84
C ASP A 105 0.44 -22.07 -6.57
N LEU A 106 -0.01 -22.21 -7.82
CA LEU A 106 -0.63 -21.14 -8.60
C LEU A 106 -2.04 -20.76 -8.13
N THR A 107 -2.66 -21.58 -7.27
CA THR A 107 -3.94 -21.27 -6.60
C THR A 107 -3.77 -20.32 -5.41
N ILE A 108 -2.55 -20.15 -4.92
CA ILE A 108 -2.23 -19.27 -3.80
C ILE A 108 -2.37 -17.81 -4.24
N ARG A 109 -2.85 -16.96 -3.33
CA ARG A 109 -2.95 -15.50 -3.54
C ARG A 109 -2.41 -14.71 -2.36
N ARG A 110 -2.02 -13.47 -2.64
CA ARG A 110 -1.65 -12.46 -1.65
C ARG A 110 -2.55 -11.24 -1.82
N SER A 111 -3.31 -10.90 -0.78
CA SER A 111 -4.17 -9.73 -0.79
C SER A 111 -3.37 -8.42 -0.84
N ALA A 112 -3.91 -7.45 -1.58
CA ALA A 112 -3.41 -6.10 -1.72
C ALA A 112 -4.11 -5.18 -0.70
N PHE A 113 -3.59 -5.15 0.53
CA PHE A 113 -4.09 -4.28 1.59
C PHE A 113 -2.99 -3.36 2.12
N PHE A 114 -3.02 -2.12 1.64
CA PHE A 114 -2.05 -1.07 1.98
C PHE A 114 -2.78 0.10 2.61
N THR A 115 -2.49 0.39 3.88
CA THR A 115 -3.20 1.42 4.65
C THR A 115 -2.23 2.31 5.39
N SER A 116 -2.50 3.61 5.40
CA SER A 116 -1.87 4.57 6.32
C SER A 116 -2.94 5.09 7.28
N PRO A 117 -2.92 4.68 8.56
CA PRO A 117 -3.80 5.25 9.57
C PRO A 117 -3.72 6.77 9.67
N VAL A 118 -2.51 7.34 9.51
CA VAL A 118 -2.36 8.80 9.58
C VAL A 118 -2.97 9.52 8.39
N TYR A 119 -2.89 8.95 7.19
CA TYR A 119 -3.55 9.54 6.02
C TYR A 119 -5.07 9.46 6.15
N ILE A 120 -5.59 8.34 6.65
CA ILE A 120 -7.04 8.17 6.91
C ILE A 120 -7.53 9.19 7.93
N ASP A 121 -6.76 9.41 9.01
CA ASP A 121 -7.07 10.43 10.01
C ASP A 121 -7.08 11.86 9.41
N LEU A 122 -6.06 12.22 8.63
CA LEU A 122 -5.98 13.52 7.95
C LEU A 122 -7.14 13.75 6.96
N LEU A 123 -7.51 12.71 6.21
CA LEU A 123 -8.60 12.76 5.25
C LEU A 123 -9.96 12.87 5.94
N SER A 124 -10.21 12.03 6.96
CA SER A 124 -11.50 11.96 7.66
C SER A 124 -11.77 13.17 8.55
N SER A 125 -10.72 13.75 9.14
CA SER A 125 -10.83 14.96 9.96
C SER A 125 -10.86 16.26 9.14
N GLY A 126 -10.64 16.19 7.82
CA GLY A 126 -10.55 17.36 6.95
C GLY A 126 -9.27 18.20 7.18
N ASN A 127 -8.29 17.68 7.92
CA ASN A 127 -7.10 18.41 8.37
C ASN A 127 -5.92 18.30 7.39
N LEU A 128 -6.13 17.91 6.14
CA LEU A 128 -5.05 17.85 5.13
C LEU A 128 -4.33 19.20 4.96
N THR A 129 -4.99 20.33 5.25
CA THR A 129 -4.40 21.67 5.24
C THR A 129 -3.29 21.88 6.27
N ILE A 130 -3.10 20.93 7.21
CA ILE A 130 -1.98 20.95 8.14
C ILE A 130 -0.64 20.83 7.42
N ILE A 131 -0.62 20.15 6.27
CA ILE A 131 0.50 20.17 5.33
C ILE A 131 0.42 21.51 4.59
N ARG A 132 1.23 22.48 5.02
CA ARG A 132 1.22 23.86 4.53
C ARG A 132 1.72 23.95 3.09
N ASN A 133 2.71 23.14 2.74
CA ASN A 133 3.19 23.04 1.37
C ASN A 133 2.11 22.39 0.49
N GLU A 134 1.42 23.21 -0.30
CA GLU A 134 0.32 22.79 -1.16
C GLU A 134 0.76 21.77 -2.21
N VAL A 135 1.95 21.92 -2.78
CA VAL A 135 2.49 20.97 -3.76
C VAL A 135 2.67 19.60 -3.11
N LEU A 136 3.34 19.54 -1.96
CA LEU A 136 3.53 18.28 -1.22
C LEU A 136 2.20 17.67 -0.77
N ARG A 137 1.27 18.49 -0.28
CA ARG A 137 -0.07 18.05 0.12
C ARG A 137 -0.81 17.39 -1.04
N ASN A 138 -0.79 18.01 -2.22
CA ASN A 138 -1.43 17.46 -3.41
C ASN A 138 -0.76 16.16 -3.87
N GLU A 139 0.55 16.04 -3.73
CA GLU A 139 1.27 14.79 -4.03
C GLU A 139 0.94 13.66 -3.05
N VAL A 140 0.82 13.97 -1.75
CA VAL A 140 0.34 13.00 -0.74
C VAL A 140 -1.04 12.49 -1.11
N ILE A 141 -1.98 13.38 -1.39
CA ILE A 141 -3.36 13.01 -1.78
C ILE A 141 -3.36 12.15 -3.05
N ALA A 142 -2.61 12.57 -4.07
CA ALA A 142 -2.53 11.84 -5.33
C ALA A 142 -1.96 10.43 -5.15
N PHE A 143 -0.88 10.29 -4.38
CA PHE A 143 -0.27 8.98 -4.11
C PHE A 143 -1.24 8.02 -3.42
N PHE A 144 -1.90 8.45 -2.34
CA PHE A 144 -2.79 7.55 -1.61
C PHE A 144 -4.05 7.20 -2.40
N SER A 145 -4.58 8.12 -3.21
CA SER A 145 -5.65 7.80 -4.15
C SER A 145 -5.21 6.79 -5.21
N GLU A 146 -4.00 6.93 -5.74
CA GLU A 146 -3.41 6.00 -6.71
C GLU A 146 -3.15 4.61 -6.08
N LEU A 147 -2.68 4.57 -4.84
CA LEU A 147 -2.46 3.35 -4.07
C LEU A 147 -3.77 2.59 -3.84
N GLU A 148 -4.83 3.29 -3.42
CA GLU A 148 -6.16 2.69 -3.23
C GLU A 148 -6.72 2.13 -4.54
N PHE A 149 -6.62 2.91 -5.63
CA PHE A 149 -7.07 2.47 -6.95
C PHE A 149 -6.28 1.25 -7.45
N THR A 150 -4.97 1.25 -7.26
CA THR A 150 -4.10 0.11 -7.60
C THR A 150 -4.48 -1.12 -6.79
N ALA A 151 -4.64 -0.99 -5.47
CA ALA A 151 -5.07 -2.10 -4.60
C ALA A 151 -6.41 -2.71 -5.06
N LEU A 152 -7.36 -1.86 -5.45
CA LEU A 152 -8.65 -2.31 -5.98
C LEU A 152 -8.51 -3.11 -7.28
N ILE A 153 -7.64 -2.68 -8.20
CA ILE A 153 -7.35 -3.42 -9.44
C ILE A 153 -6.76 -4.79 -9.11
N LEU A 154 -5.75 -4.84 -8.23
CA LEU A 154 -5.08 -6.09 -7.83
C LEU A 154 -6.08 -7.08 -7.22
N GLU A 155 -6.97 -6.62 -6.34
CA GLU A 155 -8.02 -7.45 -5.74
C GLU A 155 -9.03 -7.94 -6.78
N LYS A 156 -9.46 -7.07 -7.71
CA LYS A 156 -10.36 -7.47 -8.80
C LYS A 156 -9.73 -8.49 -9.74
N ASN A 157 -8.46 -8.32 -10.10
CA ASN A 157 -7.72 -9.26 -10.92
C ASN A 157 -7.61 -10.62 -10.21
N SER A 158 -7.23 -10.62 -8.94
CA SER A 158 -7.15 -11.83 -8.11
C SER A 158 -8.50 -12.55 -8.06
N LYS A 159 -9.59 -11.82 -7.81
CA LYS A 159 -10.94 -12.39 -7.78
C LYS A 159 -11.34 -13.00 -9.13
N GLN A 160 -11.23 -12.24 -10.20
CA GLN A 160 -11.73 -12.66 -11.52
C GLN A 160 -10.91 -13.81 -12.12
N PHE A 161 -9.58 -13.72 -12.08
CA PHE A 161 -8.72 -14.65 -12.80
C PHE A 161 -8.25 -15.82 -11.94
N VAL A 162 -8.07 -15.60 -10.63
CA VAL A 162 -7.59 -16.64 -9.72
C VAL A 162 -8.79 -17.31 -9.05
N ASP A 163 -9.57 -16.59 -8.24
CA ASP A 163 -10.61 -17.20 -7.40
C ASP A 163 -11.81 -17.73 -8.18
N GLU A 164 -12.23 -17.02 -9.23
CA GLU A 164 -13.37 -17.40 -10.09
C GLU A 164 -12.94 -18.16 -11.36
N GLY A 165 -11.66 -18.10 -11.72
CA GLY A 165 -11.11 -18.68 -12.95
C GLY A 165 -10.23 -19.92 -12.70
N PHE A 166 -9.01 -19.68 -12.23
CA PHE A 166 -7.99 -20.73 -12.09
C PHE A 166 -8.29 -21.72 -10.96
N VAL A 167 -8.69 -21.23 -9.78
CA VAL A 167 -8.96 -22.07 -8.60
C VAL A 167 -10.07 -23.09 -8.85
N PRO A 168 -11.24 -22.75 -9.42
CA PRO A 168 -12.27 -23.73 -9.71
C PRO A 168 -11.83 -24.76 -10.76
N LEU A 169 -11.04 -24.33 -11.75
CA LEU A 169 -10.48 -25.23 -12.77
C LEU A 169 -9.57 -26.28 -12.13
N ILE A 170 -8.64 -25.88 -11.25
CA ILE A 170 -7.77 -26.83 -10.57
C ILE A 170 -8.56 -27.70 -9.59
N ARG A 171 -9.36 -27.10 -8.71
CA ARG A 171 -10.13 -27.81 -7.68
C ARG A 171 -11.09 -28.86 -8.25
N ASN A 172 -11.70 -28.59 -9.40
CA ASN A 172 -12.71 -29.49 -9.97
C ASN A 172 -12.10 -30.62 -10.82
N ASN A 173 -10.83 -30.50 -11.23
CA ASN A 173 -10.19 -31.47 -12.11
C ASN A 173 -9.01 -32.21 -11.45
N PHE A 174 -8.42 -31.68 -10.39
CA PHE A 174 -7.27 -32.29 -9.72
C PHE A 174 -7.65 -32.64 -8.28
N SER A 175 -7.22 -33.82 -7.84
CA SER A 175 -7.50 -34.38 -6.52
C SER A 175 -6.27 -34.49 -5.63
N SER A 176 -5.06 -34.47 -6.20
CA SER A 176 -3.82 -34.56 -5.40
C SER A 176 -3.36 -33.19 -4.92
N LEU A 177 -3.06 -33.12 -3.62
CA LEU A 177 -2.30 -32.03 -3.03
C LEU A 177 -0.82 -32.42 -3.05
N GLU A 178 -0.14 -32.05 -4.12
CA GLU A 178 1.32 -32.14 -4.21
C GLU A 178 1.98 -30.94 -3.53
N ASP A 179 3.02 -31.20 -2.75
CA ASP A 179 3.82 -30.17 -2.09
C ASP A 179 4.77 -29.50 -3.08
N SER A 180 5.02 -28.21 -2.86
CA SER A 180 5.93 -27.37 -3.64
C SER A 180 7.42 -27.72 -3.48
N SER A 181 7.80 -28.60 -2.53
CA SER A 181 9.20 -28.91 -2.22
C SER A 181 9.99 -29.54 -3.39
N GLY A 182 9.30 -30.16 -4.36
CA GLY A 182 9.94 -30.66 -5.58
C GLY A 182 10.28 -29.57 -6.60
N LEU A 183 9.66 -28.39 -6.51
CA LEU A 183 9.88 -27.30 -7.46
C LEU A 183 11.25 -26.63 -7.21
N PRO A 184 11.97 -26.21 -8.26
CA PRO A 184 13.18 -25.42 -8.07
C PRO A 184 12.90 -24.11 -7.31
N ASP A 185 13.81 -23.72 -6.42
CA ASP A 185 13.62 -22.59 -5.49
C ASP A 185 13.30 -21.25 -6.17
N GLU A 186 13.71 -21.06 -7.42
CA GLU A 186 13.44 -19.84 -8.19
C GLU A 186 11.98 -19.70 -8.65
N TYR A 187 11.23 -20.80 -8.70
CA TYR A 187 9.79 -20.84 -9.03
C TYR A 187 8.90 -20.87 -7.78
N ARG A 188 9.49 -21.01 -6.60
CA ARG A 188 8.77 -21.09 -5.33
C ARG A 188 8.53 -19.70 -4.75
N SER A 189 7.28 -19.40 -4.45
CA SER A 189 6.89 -18.15 -3.80
C SER A 189 7.39 -18.10 -2.34
N VAL A 190 7.53 -16.89 -1.78
CA VAL A 190 7.84 -16.72 -0.35
C VAL A 190 6.81 -17.43 0.53
N VAL A 191 5.55 -17.50 0.09
CA VAL A 191 4.48 -18.22 0.80
C VAL A 191 4.77 -19.71 0.82
N SER A 192 5.00 -20.33 -0.34
CA SER A 192 5.26 -21.77 -0.41
C SER A 192 6.54 -22.18 0.29
N LYS A 193 7.58 -21.33 0.29
CA LYS A 193 8.79 -21.54 1.11
C LYS A 193 8.50 -21.53 2.62
N ARG A 194 7.62 -20.65 3.10
CA ARG A 194 7.26 -20.57 4.54
C ARG A 194 6.42 -21.76 5.02
N PHE A 195 5.69 -22.41 4.12
CA PHE A 195 4.87 -23.58 4.43
C PHE A 195 5.60 -24.92 4.22
N GLU A 196 6.84 -24.89 3.74
CA GLU A 196 7.69 -26.06 3.60
C GLU A 196 7.89 -26.76 4.95
N GLY A 197 7.81 -28.10 4.96
CA GLY A 197 7.93 -28.91 6.19
C GLY A 197 6.61 -29.06 6.96
N ILE A 198 5.81 -28.00 7.09
CA ILE A 198 4.48 -28.07 7.75
C ILE A 198 3.55 -29.01 6.99
N VAL A 199 3.54 -28.92 5.65
CA VAL A 199 2.74 -29.82 4.81
C VAL A 199 3.22 -31.27 4.95
N LYS A 200 4.54 -31.51 5.01
CA LYS A 200 5.11 -32.85 5.17
C LYS A 200 4.75 -33.48 6.53
N ASP A 201 4.65 -32.68 7.58
CA ASP A 201 4.33 -33.13 8.93
C ASP A 201 2.81 -33.28 9.17
N ILE A 202 1.98 -32.49 8.47
CA ILE A 202 0.50 -32.48 8.63
C ILE A 202 -0.21 -33.36 7.59
N VAL A 203 0.27 -33.41 6.34
CA VAL A 203 -0.25 -34.28 5.28
C VAL A 203 0.25 -35.70 5.55
N THR A 204 -0.36 -36.29 6.57
CA THR A 204 -0.33 -37.70 6.90
C THR A 204 -0.89 -38.49 5.72
N THR A 205 0.00 -38.95 4.84
CA THR A 205 0.00 -40.18 4.01
C THR A 205 -1.22 -40.64 3.21
N ASN A 206 -2.44 -40.11 3.41
CA ASN A 206 -3.67 -40.60 2.76
C ASN A 206 -4.28 -39.60 1.76
N ILE A 207 -4.08 -38.29 1.93
CA ILE A 207 -4.63 -37.26 1.02
C ILE A 207 -3.75 -37.09 -0.22
N SER A 208 -2.41 -37.14 -0.06
CA SER A 208 -1.46 -37.06 -1.17
C SER A 208 -1.19 -38.40 -1.88
N ALA A 209 -1.59 -39.54 -1.28
CA ALA A 209 -1.29 -40.87 -1.82
C ALA A 209 -2.28 -41.36 -2.90
N GLN A 210 -3.34 -40.60 -3.18
CA GLN A 210 -4.23 -40.93 -4.31
C GLN A 210 -3.63 -40.40 -5.60
N THR A 211 -3.37 -41.30 -6.55
CA THR A 211 -2.99 -40.93 -7.91
C THR A 211 -4.08 -40.06 -8.53
N ASP A 212 -3.71 -38.84 -8.92
CA ASP A 212 -4.63 -37.92 -9.58
C ASP A 212 -5.06 -38.48 -10.95
N PRO A 213 -6.36 -38.75 -11.16
CA PRO A 213 -6.84 -39.37 -12.39
C PRO A 213 -6.65 -38.46 -13.61
N THR A 214 -6.63 -37.15 -13.42
CA THR A 214 -6.41 -36.18 -14.50
C THR A 214 -4.95 -36.18 -14.93
N LEU A 215 -4.00 -36.32 -13.99
CA LEU A 215 -2.59 -36.50 -14.35
C LEU A 215 -2.32 -37.81 -15.11
N ALA A 216 -3.19 -38.82 -14.98
CA ALA A 216 -3.08 -40.06 -15.74
C ALA A 216 -3.53 -39.93 -17.20
N LEU A 217 -4.22 -38.84 -17.57
CA LEU A 217 -4.71 -38.64 -18.93
C LEU A 217 -3.56 -38.37 -19.92
N PRO A 218 -3.66 -38.89 -21.17
CA PRO A 218 -2.74 -38.54 -22.25
C PRO A 218 -2.65 -37.03 -22.50
N ILE A 219 -1.48 -36.54 -22.94
CA ILE A 219 -1.22 -35.08 -23.15
C ILE A 219 -2.07 -34.44 -24.26
N ASP A 220 -2.65 -35.26 -25.15
CA ASP A 220 -3.59 -34.85 -26.19
C ASP A 220 -5.06 -34.76 -25.71
N ASN A 221 -5.33 -35.12 -24.45
CA ASN A 221 -6.64 -34.94 -23.83
C ASN A 221 -7.05 -33.46 -23.81
N GLU A 222 -8.36 -33.20 -23.96
CA GLU A 222 -8.94 -31.86 -24.05
C GLU A 222 -8.71 -30.96 -22.84
N ILE A 223 -8.39 -31.53 -21.67
CA ILE A 223 -8.09 -30.76 -20.47
C ILE A 223 -6.79 -29.96 -20.61
N TRP A 224 -5.77 -30.49 -21.28
CA TRP A 224 -4.44 -29.85 -21.32
C TRP A 224 -4.38 -28.54 -22.09
N PRO A 225 -5.04 -28.39 -23.27
CA PRO A 225 -5.22 -27.08 -23.89
C PRO A 225 -5.95 -26.06 -22.99
N ILE A 226 -6.91 -26.50 -22.17
CA ILE A 226 -7.62 -25.62 -21.22
C ILE A 226 -6.68 -25.16 -20.12
N ILE A 227 -5.90 -26.08 -19.53
CA ILE A 227 -4.88 -25.76 -18.51
C ILE A 227 -3.82 -24.81 -19.08
N ARG A 228 -3.29 -25.06 -20.28
CA ARG A 228 -2.32 -24.18 -20.94
C ARG A 228 -2.85 -22.75 -21.09
N ARG A 229 -4.11 -22.59 -21.51
CA ARG A 229 -4.74 -21.26 -21.60
C ARG A 229 -4.88 -20.59 -20.23
N ALA A 230 -5.30 -21.35 -19.21
CA ALA A 230 -5.39 -20.85 -17.84
C ALA A 230 -4.03 -20.40 -17.31
N LEU A 231 -2.96 -21.14 -17.58
CA LEU A 231 -1.58 -20.78 -17.24
C LEU A 231 -1.12 -19.51 -17.95
N SER A 232 -1.43 -19.34 -19.23
CA SER A 232 -1.14 -18.09 -19.95
C SER A 232 -1.81 -16.88 -19.30
N TRP A 233 -3.09 -17.00 -18.91
CA TRP A 233 -3.79 -15.93 -18.19
C TRP A 233 -3.19 -15.69 -16.79
N ARG A 234 -2.85 -16.75 -16.06
CA ARG A 234 -2.20 -16.65 -14.74
C ARG A 234 -0.86 -15.91 -14.82
N PHE A 235 -0.06 -16.23 -15.84
CA PHE A 235 1.19 -15.53 -16.16
C PHE A 235 0.94 -14.05 -16.48
N SER A 236 0.02 -13.75 -17.40
CA SER A 236 -0.25 -12.38 -17.84
C SER A 236 -0.76 -11.49 -16.69
N VAL A 237 -1.66 -12.01 -15.85
CA VAL A 237 -2.17 -11.28 -14.68
C VAL A 237 -1.07 -11.00 -13.67
N SER A 238 -0.25 -11.99 -13.31
CA SER A 238 0.86 -11.76 -12.39
C SER A 238 1.89 -10.77 -12.93
N LEU A 239 2.15 -10.78 -14.24
CA LEU A 239 3.05 -9.79 -14.84
C LEU A 239 2.46 -8.37 -14.81
N GLY A 240 1.16 -8.23 -15.05
CA GLY A 240 0.45 -6.94 -14.95
C GLY A 240 0.42 -6.41 -13.51
N ASP A 241 0.10 -7.27 -12.55
CA ASP A 241 0.08 -6.94 -11.13
C ASP A 241 1.49 -6.58 -10.64
N LYS A 242 2.52 -7.33 -11.05
CA LYS A 242 3.94 -7.02 -10.80
C LYS A 242 4.30 -5.61 -11.25
N ASN A 243 3.91 -5.22 -12.47
CA ASN A 243 4.24 -3.89 -13.01
C ASN A 243 3.49 -2.78 -12.27
N SER A 244 2.23 -3.03 -11.89
CA SER A 244 1.42 -2.07 -11.13
C SER A 244 2.01 -1.83 -9.73
N VAL A 245 2.43 -2.90 -9.05
CA VAL A 245 3.09 -2.84 -7.75
C VAL A 245 4.44 -2.13 -7.82
N GLU A 246 5.26 -2.43 -8.84
CA GLU A 246 6.55 -1.77 -9.05
C GLU A 246 6.39 -0.26 -9.30
N SER A 247 5.37 0.13 -10.08
CA SER A 247 5.07 1.53 -10.36
C SER A 247 4.67 2.30 -9.10
N ILE A 248 3.71 1.80 -8.32
CA ILE A 248 3.27 2.48 -7.09
C ILE A 248 4.37 2.49 -6.02
N ARG A 249 5.21 1.46 -5.96
CA ARG A 249 6.40 1.41 -5.09
C ARG A 249 7.38 2.54 -5.43
N THR A 250 7.68 2.72 -6.72
CA THR A 250 8.57 3.80 -7.20
C THR A 250 8.03 5.16 -6.80
N ARG A 251 6.73 5.40 -6.99
CA ARG A 251 6.03 6.63 -6.59
C ARG A 251 6.09 6.85 -5.06
N GLY A 252 5.93 5.80 -4.28
CA GLY A 252 6.06 5.85 -2.81
C GLY A 252 7.46 6.28 -2.36
N HIS A 253 8.51 5.76 -2.98
CA HIS A 253 9.89 6.18 -2.72
C HIS A 253 10.13 7.65 -3.07
N GLU A 254 9.61 8.12 -4.20
CA GLU A 254 9.71 9.53 -4.59
C GLU A 254 9.01 10.45 -3.59
N LEU A 255 7.79 10.10 -3.16
CA LEU A 255 7.05 10.85 -2.15
C LEU A 255 7.78 10.87 -0.81
N SER A 256 8.30 9.72 -0.35
CA SER A 256 9.07 9.63 0.89
C SER A 256 10.31 10.53 0.88
N LYS A 257 11.02 10.60 -0.25
CA LYS A 257 12.16 11.53 -0.44
C LYS A 257 11.73 12.99 -0.34
N LYS A 258 10.62 13.36 -0.96
CA LYS A 258 10.09 14.74 -0.92
C LYS A 258 9.62 15.14 0.49
N ILE A 259 8.95 14.23 1.19
CA ILE A 259 8.57 14.43 2.60
C ILE A 259 9.82 14.63 3.45
N THR A 260 10.84 13.79 3.27
CA THR A 260 12.10 13.89 4.03
C THR A 260 12.81 15.22 3.78
N ALA A 261 12.95 15.64 2.52
CA ALA A 261 13.55 16.93 2.17
C ALA A 261 12.75 18.12 2.73
N TYR A 262 11.42 18.03 2.71
CA TYR A 262 10.58 19.07 3.29
C TYR A 262 10.71 19.13 4.82
N LEU A 263 10.74 17.98 5.51
CA LEU A 263 11.00 17.92 6.95
C LEU A 263 12.35 18.54 7.33
N GLU A 264 13.39 18.33 6.53
CA GLU A 264 14.70 18.97 6.73
C GLU A 264 14.64 20.49 6.57
N SER A 265 13.80 21.00 5.66
CA SER A 265 13.61 22.45 5.47
C SER A 265 12.84 23.15 6.59
N LEU A 266 12.17 22.37 7.46
CA LEU A 266 11.41 22.87 8.61
C LEU A 266 12.20 22.90 9.92
N LYS A 267 13.42 22.36 9.94
CA LYS A 267 14.35 22.37 11.08
C LYS A 267 15.20 23.64 11.08
#